data_AF-A0A7S4B2Q7-F1
#
_entry.id   AF-A0A7S4B2Q7-F1
#
_cell.length_a   1.000
_cell.length_b   1.000
_cell.length_c   1.000
_cell.angle_alpha   90.00
_cell.angle_beta   90.00
_cell.angle_gamma   90.00
#
_symmetry.space_group_name_H-M   'P 1'
#
loop_
_entity.id
_entity.type
_entity.pdbx_description
1 polymer ?
#
loop_
_entity_poly.entity_id
_entity_poly.type
_entity_poly.pdbx_seq_one_letter_code
_entity_poly.pdbx_strand_id
1 'polypeptide(L)'
;MASLLSPFFLRDLEAPGAVSAVGKEHASAAGDIVLLATGPDVKSIQMAKNTMRMLRGLSLLPHTVLLADSIETCNSIGYSGCYWSSRIILNPPSASVTLTKFWDWRFKFYYIKKKLMARFVGAGYGVLQCDTDTVWQFNPFPALRSMPSSVVLQYDRPFANAGIMYARPGDAASMLLNELAYRIQLVQNRPDDAVPRIVSFAKKAPFYGNTDDQTALNDVILSLALGNRSFLGSLARFEASNRYKPSGPEWHAIEESRLHIEQIRKTQSLFKMSSVVLPWVPNTRHKYSCVPVAGTSDSVAIAPPMLFGHLPVKPKTGIAHLAGVSGFSAKTAHLKRIGAWNPDINGTWTPPTGERQAAPQNAEKHSGKRPARKRGKGNNHQLPS
;
A
#
# COMPACT_ATOMS: atom_id res chain seq x y z
N MET A 1 -3.38 35.93 -22.65
CA MET A 1 -4.05 35.97 -21.34
C MET A 1 -3.47 34.87 -20.45
N ALA A 2 -2.29 35.11 -19.86
CA ALA A 2 -1.74 34.24 -18.82
C ALA A 2 -2.45 34.61 -17.51
N SER A 3 -3.46 33.81 -17.16
CA SER A 3 -4.22 33.98 -15.91
C SER A 3 -3.29 33.81 -14.72
N LEU A 4 -3.30 34.81 -13.84
CA LEU A 4 -2.83 34.77 -12.46
C LEU A 4 -3.56 33.63 -11.72
N LEU A 5 -3.10 32.41 -11.91
CA LEU A 5 -3.48 31.30 -11.05
C LEU A 5 -2.80 31.54 -9.69
N SER A 6 -3.64 31.70 -8.66
CA SER A 6 -3.22 31.75 -7.25
C SER A 6 -2.12 30.71 -6.98
N PRO A 7 -1.11 31.00 -6.14
CA PRO A 7 -0.09 30.04 -5.73
C PRO A 7 -0.65 28.71 -5.22
N PHE A 8 -1.92 28.70 -4.78
CA PHE A 8 -2.68 27.50 -4.44
C PHE A 8 -2.79 26.51 -5.61
N PHE A 9 -3.05 26.96 -6.83
CA PHE A 9 -3.18 26.07 -8.00
C PHE A 9 -1.86 25.52 -8.50
N LEU A 10 -0.74 26.16 -8.15
CA LEU A 10 0.57 25.66 -8.48
C LEU A 10 0.76 24.37 -7.66
N ARG A 11 0.64 23.22 -8.34
CA ARG A 11 0.87 21.85 -7.82
C ARG A 11 -0.33 21.12 -7.22
N ASP A 12 -1.57 21.57 -7.44
CA ASP A 12 -2.75 20.74 -7.18
C ASP A 12 -2.98 19.72 -8.31
N LEU A 13 -2.89 18.42 -8.02
CA LEU A 13 -3.11 17.34 -8.99
C LEU A 13 -4.57 17.19 -9.44
N GLU A 14 -5.51 17.87 -8.78
CA GLU A 14 -6.90 17.92 -9.23
C GLU A 14 -7.16 19.00 -10.28
N ALA A 15 -6.23 19.95 -10.47
CA ALA A 15 -6.39 20.97 -11.49
C ALA A 15 -6.49 20.35 -12.91
N PRO A 16 -7.29 20.94 -13.81
CA PRO A 16 -7.40 20.47 -15.20
C PRO A 16 -6.03 20.35 -15.86
N GLY A 17 -5.76 19.21 -16.50
CA GLY A 17 -4.49 18.95 -17.17
C GLY A 17 -3.29 18.66 -16.25
N ALA A 18 -3.39 18.86 -14.94
CA ALA A 18 -2.26 18.71 -14.01
C ALA A 18 -1.61 17.33 -14.06
N VAL A 19 -2.40 16.25 -14.04
CA VAL A 19 -1.88 14.88 -14.15
C VAL A 19 -1.10 14.65 -15.44
N SER A 20 -1.56 15.20 -16.58
CA SER A 20 -0.83 15.06 -17.85
C SER A 20 0.46 15.86 -17.83
N ALA A 21 0.44 17.09 -17.31
CA ALA A 21 1.64 17.92 -17.21
C ALA A 21 2.70 17.28 -16.29
N VAL A 22 2.29 16.86 -15.09
CA VAL A 22 3.15 16.18 -14.11
C VAL A 22 3.64 14.85 -14.66
N GLY A 23 2.80 14.12 -15.40
CA GLY A 23 3.20 12.89 -16.06
C GLY A 23 4.31 13.12 -17.09
N LYS A 24 4.20 14.16 -17.92
CA LYS A 24 5.24 14.54 -18.90
C LYS A 24 6.54 15.00 -18.23
N GLU A 25 6.44 15.72 -17.12
CA GLU A 25 7.60 16.23 -16.39
C GLU A 25 8.40 15.10 -15.70
N HIS A 26 7.70 14.14 -15.10
CA HIS A 26 8.34 13.13 -14.26
C HIS A 26 8.50 11.76 -14.92
N ALA A 27 7.80 11.45 -16.01
CA ALA A 27 7.97 10.16 -16.65
C ALA A 27 9.44 9.95 -17.09
N SER A 28 9.97 8.76 -16.82
CA SER A 28 11.22 8.32 -17.42
C SER A 28 11.08 8.20 -18.94
N ALA A 29 12.19 8.00 -19.66
CA ALA A 29 12.17 7.75 -21.10
C ALA A 29 11.30 6.54 -21.50
N ALA A 30 11.05 5.61 -20.57
CA ALA A 30 10.18 4.45 -20.76
C ALA A 30 8.72 4.69 -20.32
N GLY A 31 8.36 5.91 -19.91
CA GLY A 31 7.00 6.25 -19.47
C GLY A 31 6.68 5.89 -18.01
N ASP A 32 7.69 5.55 -17.20
CA ASP A 32 7.48 5.12 -15.80
C ASP A 32 7.62 6.28 -14.79
N ILE A 33 6.77 6.28 -13.74
CA ILE A 33 6.72 7.24 -12.63
C ILE A 33 6.74 6.48 -11.29
N VAL A 34 7.42 7.01 -10.28
CA VAL A 34 7.28 6.59 -8.88
C VAL A 34 6.27 7.51 -8.18
N LEU A 35 5.25 6.94 -7.55
CA LEU A 35 4.26 7.69 -6.77
C LEU A 35 4.42 7.39 -5.28
N LEU A 36 4.74 8.40 -4.49
CA LEU A 36 4.83 8.32 -3.03
C LEU A 36 3.75 9.18 -2.39
N ALA A 37 3.46 8.93 -1.10
CA ALA A 37 2.67 9.86 -0.30
C ALA A 37 3.27 10.09 1.09
N THR A 38 3.16 11.33 1.57
CA THR A 38 3.58 11.74 2.92
C THR A 38 2.54 12.64 3.55
N GLY A 39 2.51 12.68 4.89
CA GLY A 39 1.71 13.65 5.63
C GLY A 39 2.55 14.68 6.37
N PRO A 40 1.87 15.49 7.19
CA PRO A 40 2.44 16.70 7.77
C PRO A 40 3.26 16.44 9.04
N ASP A 41 3.14 15.25 9.65
CA ASP A 41 3.85 14.97 10.90
C ASP A 41 5.36 14.78 10.66
N VAL A 42 6.15 15.20 11.65
CA VAL A 42 7.62 15.19 11.59
C VAL A 42 8.18 13.82 11.22
N LYS A 43 7.56 12.73 11.68
CA LYS A 43 8.04 11.36 11.43
C LYS A 43 7.80 10.97 9.97
N SER A 44 6.62 11.29 9.42
CA SER A 44 6.31 11.10 8.01
C SER A 44 7.25 11.90 7.11
N ILE A 45 7.48 13.18 7.43
CA ILE A 45 8.42 14.05 6.69
C ILE A 45 9.84 13.46 6.69
N GLN A 46 10.34 13.03 7.84
CA GLN A 46 11.68 12.42 7.95
C GLN A 46 11.77 11.12 7.13
N MET A 47 10.73 10.28 7.16
CA MET A 47 10.69 9.05 6.39
C MET A 47 10.64 9.30 4.87
N ALA A 48 9.83 10.28 4.43
CA ALA A 48 9.76 10.69 3.04
C ALA A 48 11.12 11.20 2.54
N LYS A 49 11.77 12.10 3.28
CA LYS A 49 13.12 12.59 2.93
C LYS A 49 14.14 11.46 2.83
N ASN A 50 14.10 10.50 3.75
CA ASN A 50 14.97 9.32 3.70
C ASN A 50 14.75 8.50 2.42
N THR A 51 13.50 8.27 2.03
CA THR A 51 13.18 7.53 0.80
C THR A 51 13.56 8.27 -0.46
N MET A 52 13.38 9.59 -0.49
CA MET A 52 13.83 10.41 -1.61
C MET A 52 15.33 10.41 -1.79
N ARG A 53 16.10 10.37 -0.69
CA ARG A 53 17.56 10.18 -0.73
C ARG A 53 17.90 8.82 -1.37
N MET A 54 17.19 7.75 -1.01
CA MET A 54 17.42 6.44 -1.62
C MET A 54 17.11 6.45 -3.12
N LEU A 55 16.00 7.06 -3.52
CA LEU A 55 15.62 7.23 -4.93
C LEU A 55 16.64 8.09 -5.70
N ARG A 56 17.23 9.11 -5.07
CA ARG A 56 18.31 9.91 -5.66
C ARG A 56 19.52 9.04 -5.96
N GLY A 57 19.92 8.18 -5.03
CA GLY A 57 21.03 7.23 -5.21
C GLY A 57 20.81 6.23 -6.34
N LEU A 58 19.56 6.01 -6.76
CA LEU A 58 19.18 5.13 -7.88
C LEU A 58 18.82 5.91 -9.16
N SER A 59 19.05 7.22 -9.20
CA SER A 59 18.64 8.11 -10.30
C SER A 59 17.14 8.08 -10.60
N LEU A 60 16.31 7.74 -9.61
CA LEU A 60 14.84 7.70 -9.72
C LEU A 60 14.16 8.95 -9.16
N LEU A 61 14.88 9.80 -8.42
CA LEU A 61 14.30 11.02 -7.83
C LEU A 61 13.69 11.97 -8.87
N PRO A 62 14.27 12.22 -10.07
CA PRO A 62 13.60 13.02 -11.09
C PRO A 62 12.27 12.44 -11.55
N HIS A 63 12.10 11.11 -11.43
CA HIS A 63 10.92 10.38 -11.86
C HIS A 63 9.91 10.12 -10.76
N THR A 64 9.97 10.91 -9.67
CA THR A 64 9.15 10.71 -8.49
C THR A 64 8.14 11.84 -8.32
N VAL A 65 6.87 11.47 -8.15
CA VAL A 65 5.79 12.36 -7.72
C VAL A 65 5.52 12.07 -6.25
N LEU A 66 5.79 13.04 -5.38
CA LEU A 66 5.46 12.95 -3.96
C LEU A 66 4.13 13.66 -3.71
N LEU A 67 3.10 12.90 -3.33
CA LEU A 67 1.82 13.46 -2.91
C LEU A 67 1.85 13.82 -1.42
N ALA A 68 1.60 15.07 -1.09
CA ALA A 68 1.42 15.58 0.26
C ALA A 68 -0.05 15.93 0.54
N ASP A 69 -0.37 16.18 1.80
CA ASP A 69 -1.71 16.59 2.24
C ASP A 69 -1.99 18.06 1.94
N SER A 70 -0.94 18.87 1.82
CA SER A 70 -0.98 20.32 1.70
C SER A 70 0.28 20.87 1.03
N ILE A 71 0.24 22.14 0.63
CA ILE A 71 1.41 22.84 0.08
C ILE A 71 2.46 23.10 1.15
N GLU A 72 2.06 23.29 2.40
CA GLU A 72 2.95 23.51 3.56
C GLU A 72 3.83 22.27 3.82
N THR A 73 3.25 21.07 3.70
CA THR A 73 4.00 19.81 3.78
C THR A 73 5.00 19.72 2.64
N CYS A 74 4.63 20.11 1.41
CA CYS A 74 5.58 20.16 0.30
C CYS A 74 6.74 21.14 0.51
N ASN A 75 6.44 22.33 1.04
CA ASN A 75 7.46 23.32 1.39
C ASN A 75 8.42 22.77 2.47
N SER A 76 7.89 22.03 3.46
CA SER A 76 8.68 21.39 4.52
C SER A 76 9.58 20.26 4.01
N ILE A 77 9.16 19.58 2.93
CA ILE A 77 9.99 18.58 2.24
C ILE A 77 11.11 19.26 1.44
N GLY A 78 10.82 20.39 0.78
CA GLY A 78 11.80 21.15 -0.01
C GLY A 78 12.14 20.50 -1.35
N TYR A 79 11.19 19.78 -1.96
CA TYR A 79 11.36 19.09 -3.24
C TYR A 79 10.40 19.64 -4.30
N SER A 80 10.90 19.85 -5.52
CA SER A 80 10.13 20.41 -6.63
C SER A 80 9.02 19.47 -7.11
N GLY A 81 9.26 18.15 -7.14
CA GLY A 81 8.27 17.14 -7.52
C GLY A 81 7.28 16.77 -6.40
N CYS A 82 7.12 17.64 -5.40
CA CYS A 82 6.08 17.48 -4.38
C CYS A 82 4.82 18.22 -4.78
N TYR A 83 3.70 17.51 -4.79
CA TYR A 83 2.38 17.98 -5.18
C TYR A 83 1.37 17.70 -4.09
N TRP A 84 0.21 18.33 -4.17
CA TRP A 84 -0.89 18.09 -3.25
C TRP A 84 -2.19 17.87 -4.03
N SER A 85 -3.28 17.55 -3.33
CA SER A 85 -4.58 17.37 -3.96
C SER A 85 -5.64 18.10 -3.16
N SER A 86 -6.33 19.06 -3.78
CA SER A 86 -7.47 19.75 -3.16
C SER A 86 -8.57 18.77 -2.72
N ARG A 87 -8.64 17.59 -3.34
CA ARG A 87 -9.58 16.53 -2.96
C ARG A 87 -9.35 15.98 -1.55
N ILE A 88 -8.12 16.01 -1.03
CA ILE A 88 -7.82 15.62 0.36
C ILE A 88 -8.58 16.52 1.36
N ILE A 89 -8.78 17.79 0.98
CA ILE A 89 -9.51 18.79 1.77
C ILE A 89 -11.02 18.72 1.47
N LEU A 90 -11.39 18.65 0.18
CA LEU A 90 -12.78 18.75 -0.26
C LEU A 90 -13.61 17.48 -0.01
N ASN A 91 -12.99 16.32 0.10
CA ASN A 91 -13.66 15.04 0.39
C ASN A 91 -13.13 14.44 1.68
N PRO A 92 -13.39 15.08 2.83
CA PRO A 92 -13.00 14.51 4.11
C PRO A 92 -13.72 13.16 4.30
N PRO A 93 -13.02 12.16 4.89
CA PRO A 93 -13.66 10.94 5.33
C PRO A 93 -14.90 11.23 6.22
N SER A 94 -15.95 10.41 6.11
CA SER A 94 -17.13 10.50 6.99
C SER A 94 -16.76 10.28 8.46
N ALA A 95 -17.53 10.80 9.41
CA ALA A 95 -17.29 10.48 10.82
C ALA A 95 -17.66 9.01 11.09
N SER A 96 -16.67 8.10 11.12
CA SER A 96 -16.88 6.69 11.42
C SER A 96 -16.03 6.21 12.59
N VAL A 97 -16.46 5.12 13.25
CA VAL A 97 -15.66 4.47 14.31
C VAL A 97 -14.30 4.03 13.76
N THR A 98 -14.26 3.62 12.49
CA THR A 98 -13.02 3.20 11.84
C THR A 98 -11.99 4.34 11.76
N LEU A 99 -12.44 5.54 11.40
CA LEU A 99 -11.59 6.71 11.28
C LEU A 99 -11.16 7.27 12.64
N THR A 100 -12.10 7.35 13.57
CA THR A 100 -11.87 7.93 14.91
C THR A 100 -11.01 7.04 15.80
N LYS A 101 -11.15 5.71 15.73
CA LYS A 101 -10.44 4.80 16.65
C LYS A 101 -9.17 4.17 16.09
N PHE A 102 -9.02 4.05 14.77
CA PHE A 102 -8.01 3.14 14.21
C PHE A 102 -7.00 3.77 13.24
N TRP A 103 -7.38 4.74 12.40
CA TRP A 103 -6.59 4.99 11.17
C TRP A 103 -6.16 6.44 10.88
N ASP A 104 -6.65 7.44 11.62
CA ASP A 104 -6.15 8.85 11.62
C ASP A 104 -6.06 9.49 10.20
N TRP A 105 -5.32 10.59 10.06
CA TRP A 105 -5.20 11.40 8.83
C TRP A 105 -4.75 10.63 7.59
N ARG A 106 -4.01 9.52 7.75
CA ARG A 106 -3.44 8.71 6.65
C ARG A 106 -4.51 8.14 5.74
N PHE A 107 -5.71 7.92 6.26
CA PHE A 107 -6.84 7.42 5.48
C PHE A 107 -7.22 8.34 4.31
N LYS A 108 -6.98 9.65 4.46
CA LYS A 108 -7.19 10.62 3.38
C LYS A 108 -6.38 10.27 2.12
N PHE A 109 -5.26 9.57 2.27
CA PHE A 109 -4.38 9.20 1.17
C PHE A 109 -4.79 7.92 0.44
N TYR A 110 -5.53 7.02 1.08
CA TYR A 110 -5.85 5.71 0.48
C TYR A 110 -6.60 5.87 -0.84
N TYR A 111 -7.69 6.62 -0.83
CA TYR A 111 -8.45 6.87 -2.05
C TYR A 111 -7.63 7.65 -3.09
N ILE A 112 -7.03 8.77 -2.69
CA ILE A 112 -6.38 9.68 -3.66
C ILE A 112 -5.13 9.06 -4.29
N LYS A 113 -4.35 8.23 -3.57
CA LYS A 113 -3.22 7.47 -4.14
C LYS A 113 -3.69 6.57 -5.28
N LYS A 114 -4.74 5.77 -5.06
CA LYS A 114 -5.27 4.83 -6.07
C LYS A 114 -5.93 5.58 -7.23
N LYS A 115 -6.67 6.66 -6.95
CA LYS A 115 -7.27 7.52 -7.98
C LYS A 115 -6.19 8.16 -8.87
N LEU A 116 -5.15 8.74 -8.30
CA LEU A 116 -4.07 9.36 -9.06
C LEU A 116 -3.31 8.33 -9.89
N MET A 117 -3.03 7.16 -9.30
CA MET A 117 -2.47 6.04 -10.02
C MET A 117 -3.34 5.65 -11.23
N ALA A 118 -4.66 5.55 -11.07
CA ALA A 118 -5.60 5.29 -12.16
C ALA A 118 -5.53 6.38 -13.25
N ARG A 119 -5.45 7.65 -12.86
CA ARG A 119 -5.37 8.79 -13.81
C ARG A 119 -4.05 8.80 -14.59
N PHE A 120 -2.92 8.55 -13.94
CA PHE A 120 -1.62 8.45 -14.62
C PHE A 120 -1.58 7.24 -15.57
N VAL A 121 -2.07 6.08 -15.14
CA VAL A 121 -2.18 4.88 -15.99
C VAL A 121 -3.11 5.13 -17.18
N GLY A 122 -4.27 5.75 -16.95
CA GLY A 122 -5.18 6.15 -18.02
C GLY A 122 -4.61 7.19 -18.98
N ALA A 123 -3.60 7.96 -18.55
CA ALA A 123 -2.85 8.88 -19.40
C ALA A 123 -1.66 8.22 -20.13
N GLY A 124 -1.46 6.90 -19.99
CA GLY A 124 -0.44 6.14 -20.71
C GLY A 124 0.84 5.85 -19.93
N TYR A 125 0.93 6.22 -18.65
CA TYR A 125 2.15 6.04 -17.85
C TYR A 125 2.17 4.72 -17.07
N GLY A 126 3.37 4.16 -16.88
CA GLY A 126 3.64 3.17 -15.85
C GLY A 126 3.80 3.87 -14.50
N VAL A 127 3.21 3.34 -13.44
CA VAL A 127 3.23 3.94 -12.10
C VAL A 127 3.59 2.89 -11.07
N LEU A 128 4.69 3.11 -10.35
CA LEU A 128 5.06 2.37 -9.15
C LEU A 128 4.67 3.19 -7.92
N GLN A 129 3.54 2.84 -7.30
CA GLN A 129 3.17 3.37 -6.00
C GLN A 129 3.90 2.62 -4.89
N CYS A 130 4.57 3.38 -4.01
CA CYS A 130 5.23 2.86 -2.82
C CYS A 130 4.88 3.69 -1.59
N ASP A 131 4.77 3.06 -0.43
CA ASP A 131 4.77 3.77 0.84
C ASP A 131 6.17 4.34 1.12
N THR A 132 6.23 5.43 1.89
CA THR A 132 7.49 6.13 2.18
C THR A 132 8.40 5.34 3.10
N ASP A 133 7.92 4.31 3.77
CA ASP A 133 8.69 3.39 4.60
C ASP A 133 9.09 2.13 3.80
N THR A 134 9.74 2.37 2.67
CA THR A 134 10.29 1.32 1.79
C THR A 134 11.80 1.51 1.65
N VAL A 135 12.55 0.42 1.63
CA VAL A 135 14.00 0.42 1.36
C VAL A 135 14.23 0.08 -0.11
N TRP A 136 15.00 0.93 -0.79
CA TRP A 136 15.30 0.78 -2.21
C TRP A 136 16.76 0.40 -2.41
N GLN A 137 17.01 -0.78 -2.97
CA GLN A 137 18.37 -1.25 -3.28
C GLN A 137 18.68 -1.20 -4.78
N PHE A 138 17.67 -1.36 -5.63
CA PHE A 138 17.85 -1.40 -7.08
C PHE A 138 16.70 -0.72 -7.82
N ASN A 139 16.95 -0.32 -9.07
CA ASN A 139 15.91 0.15 -9.97
C ASN A 139 15.02 -1.03 -10.42
N PRO A 140 13.73 -1.09 -10.02
CA PRO A 140 12.85 -2.22 -10.28
C PRO A 140 12.26 -2.22 -11.70
N PHE A 141 12.27 -1.08 -12.40
CA PHE A 141 11.49 -0.89 -13.61
C PHE A 141 11.86 -1.83 -14.77
N PRO A 142 13.14 -2.16 -15.03
CA PRO A 142 13.46 -3.13 -16.07
C PRO A 142 12.82 -4.51 -15.82
N ALA A 143 12.79 -4.97 -14.57
CA ALA A 143 12.12 -6.22 -14.21
C ALA A 143 10.59 -6.09 -14.36
N LEU A 144 10.01 -4.99 -13.87
CA LEU A 144 8.57 -4.74 -13.94
C LEU A 144 8.04 -4.70 -15.38
N ARG A 145 8.77 -4.05 -16.30
CA ARG A 145 8.40 -3.98 -17.72
C ARG A 145 8.49 -5.34 -18.43
N SER A 146 9.37 -6.24 -17.97
CA SER A 146 9.52 -7.57 -18.56
C SER A 146 8.42 -8.56 -18.16
N MET A 147 7.65 -8.27 -17.11
CA MET A 147 6.50 -9.07 -16.70
C MET A 147 5.29 -8.67 -17.54
N PRO A 148 4.50 -9.59 -18.12
CA PRO A 148 3.42 -9.28 -19.08
C PRO A 148 2.15 -8.70 -18.44
N SER A 149 1.92 -8.96 -17.15
CA SER A 149 0.78 -8.44 -16.37
C SER A 149 0.80 -6.91 -16.28
N SER A 150 -0.33 -6.25 -16.54
CA SER A 150 -0.41 -4.78 -16.39
C SER A 150 -0.38 -4.30 -14.94
N VAL A 151 -0.58 -5.20 -13.97
CA VAL A 151 -0.42 -4.94 -12.53
C VAL A 151 0.58 -5.91 -11.92
N VAL A 152 1.51 -5.39 -11.11
CA VAL A 152 2.47 -6.18 -10.32
C VAL A 152 2.44 -5.73 -8.86
N LEU A 153 2.18 -6.67 -7.95
CA LEU A 153 1.97 -6.41 -6.52
C LEU A 153 3.01 -7.10 -5.67
N GLN A 154 3.36 -6.50 -4.53
CA GLN A 154 4.10 -7.21 -3.49
C GLN A 154 3.19 -8.26 -2.84
N TYR A 155 3.69 -9.49 -2.65
CA TYR A 155 2.94 -10.52 -1.92
C TYR A 155 2.74 -10.16 -0.45
N ASP A 156 1.53 -10.36 0.05
CA ASP A 156 1.20 -10.46 1.47
C ASP A 156 -0.05 -11.32 1.61
N ARG A 157 -0.43 -11.75 2.82
CA ARG A 157 -1.61 -12.59 2.99
C ARG A 157 -2.90 -11.77 2.90
N PRO A 158 -3.93 -12.25 2.17
CA PRO A 158 -3.97 -13.50 1.41
C PRO A 158 -3.27 -13.46 0.03
N PHE A 159 -3.17 -12.28 -0.61
CA PHE A 159 -2.55 -12.14 -1.93
C PHE A 159 -1.52 -11.02 -2.06
N ALA A 160 -1.86 -9.82 -1.58
CA ALA A 160 -1.08 -8.62 -1.88
C ALA A 160 -0.97 -7.64 -0.71
N ASN A 161 0.14 -6.91 -0.71
CA ASN A 161 0.39 -5.73 0.10
C ASN A 161 0.06 -4.46 -0.70
N ALA A 162 -0.68 -3.51 -0.13
CA ALA A 162 -1.01 -2.25 -0.83
C ALA A 162 0.10 -1.19 -0.77
N GLY A 163 1.15 -1.43 0.03
CA GLY A 163 2.27 -0.52 0.21
C GLY A 163 3.26 -0.52 -0.96
N ILE A 164 3.25 -1.53 -1.84
CA ILE A 164 4.03 -1.55 -3.09
C ILE A 164 3.17 -2.14 -4.22
N MET A 165 2.91 -1.33 -5.23
CA MET A 165 2.09 -1.68 -6.40
C MET A 165 2.61 -0.98 -7.64
N TYR A 166 2.89 -1.76 -8.69
CA TYR A 166 3.13 -1.23 -10.04
C TYR A 166 1.90 -1.47 -10.90
N ALA A 167 1.52 -0.49 -11.70
CA ALA A 167 0.55 -0.66 -12.77
C ALA A 167 0.96 0.13 -14.01
N ARG A 168 0.52 -0.34 -15.17
CA ARG A 168 0.71 0.31 -16.47
C ARG A 168 -0.56 0.12 -17.31
N PRO A 169 -0.70 0.77 -18.47
CA PRO A 169 -1.90 0.61 -19.29
C PRO A 169 -2.21 -0.86 -19.58
N GLY A 170 -3.46 -1.25 -19.35
CA GLY A 170 -3.97 -2.62 -19.52
C GLY A 170 -5.29 -2.82 -18.79
N ASP A 171 -6.02 -3.89 -19.15
CA ASP A 171 -7.36 -4.15 -18.63
C ASP A 171 -7.34 -4.42 -17.13
N ALA A 172 -6.37 -5.22 -16.65
CA ALA A 172 -6.27 -5.53 -15.23
C ALA A 172 -6.01 -4.28 -14.40
N ALA A 173 -5.13 -3.38 -14.86
CA ALA A 173 -4.86 -2.10 -14.20
C ALA A 173 -6.09 -1.20 -14.17
N SER A 174 -6.77 -1.04 -15.31
CA SER A 174 -7.99 -0.23 -15.40
C SER A 174 -9.09 -0.74 -14.47
N MET A 175 -9.39 -2.04 -14.51
CA MET A 175 -10.43 -2.64 -13.67
C MET A 175 -10.07 -2.59 -12.19
N LEU A 176 -8.84 -2.96 -11.83
CA LEU A 176 -8.40 -3.03 -10.44
C LEU A 176 -8.33 -1.65 -9.79
N LEU A 177 -7.70 -0.66 -10.45
CA LEU A 177 -7.53 0.66 -9.86
C LEU A 177 -8.86 1.40 -9.71
N ASN A 178 -9.75 1.32 -10.71
CA ASN A 178 -11.06 1.95 -10.65
C ASN A 178 -11.94 1.31 -9.58
N GLU A 179 -12.02 -0.02 -9.53
CA GLU A 179 -12.81 -0.73 -8.51
C GLU A 179 -12.23 -0.49 -7.11
N LEU A 180 -10.90 -0.52 -6.93
CA LEU A 180 -10.26 -0.25 -5.64
C LEU A 180 -10.51 1.18 -5.16
N ALA A 181 -10.31 2.19 -6.02
CA ALA A 181 -10.58 3.58 -5.67
C ALA A 181 -12.06 3.80 -5.34
N TYR A 182 -12.98 3.20 -6.10
CA TYR A 182 -14.41 3.25 -5.84
C TYR A 182 -14.76 2.66 -4.46
N ARG A 183 -14.26 1.46 -4.13
CA ARG A 183 -14.57 0.79 -2.85
C ARG A 183 -14.04 1.56 -1.65
N ILE A 184 -12.82 2.09 -1.74
CA ILE A 184 -12.25 2.93 -0.69
C ILE A 184 -13.14 4.17 -0.52
N GLN A 185 -13.46 4.88 -1.59
CA GLN A 185 -14.29 6.08 -1.53
C GLN A 185 -15.69 5.82 -0.96
N LEU A 186 -16.33 4.72 -1.39
CA LEU A 186 -17.68 4.35 -1.01
C LEU A 186 -17.80 4.22 0.51
N VAL A 187 -16.94 3.40 1.12
CA VAL A 187 -17.05 3.10 2.55
C VAL A 187 -16.34 4.16 3.41
N GLN A 188 -15.36 4.89 2.86
CA GLN A 188 -14.78 6.06 3.53
C GLN A 188 -15.79 7.20 3.69
N ASN A 189 -16.63 7.46 2.68
CA ASN A 189 -17.50 8.64 2.65
C ASN A 189 -18.97 8.31 2.97
N ARG A 190 -19.42 7.07 2.75
CA ARG A 190 -20.81 6.65 2.98
C ARG A 190 -20.90 5.27 3.63
N PRO A 191 -20.25 5.03 4.78
CA PRO A 191 -20.30 3.73 5.45
C PRO A 191 -21.74 3.36 5.87
N ASP A 192 -22.55 4.34 6.29
CA ASP A 192 -23.93 4.11 6.74
C ASP A 192 -24.85 3.62 5.61
N ASP A 193 -24.60 4.05 4.38
CA ASP A 193 -25.33 3.57 3.20
C ASP A 193 -24.77 2.25 2.68
N ALA A 194 -23.44 2.11 2.67
CA ALA A 194 -22.75 1.02 2.00
C ALA A 194 -22.75 -0.27 2.82
N VAL A 195 -22.39 -0.17 4.11
CA VAL A 195 -22.14 -1.36 4.94
C VAL A 195 -23.42 -2.20 5.13
N PRO A 196 -24.60 -1.66 5.50
CA PRO A 196 -25.80 -2.46 5.69
C PRO A 196 -26.35 -3.12 4.43
N ARG A 197 -26.03 -2.55 3.26
CA ARG A 197 -26.40 -3.10 1.94
C ARG A 197 -25.49 -4.26 1.53
N ILE A 198 -24.23 -4.20 1.92
CA ILE A 198 -23.21 -5.19 1.54
C ILE A 198 -23.09 -6.31 2.57
N VAL A 199 -23.16 -5.98 3.86
CA VAL A 199 -23.00 -6.91 4.97
C VAL A 199 -24.35 -7.13 5.65
N SER A 200 -24.94 -8.30 5.39
CA SER A 200 -26.31 -8.63 5.76
C SER A 200 -26.60 -8.45 7.26
N PHE A 201 -25.67 -8.84 8.13
CA PHE A 201 -25.83 -8.80 9.60
C PHE A 201 -25.41 -7.46 10.23
N ALA A 202 -24.84 -6.53 9.46
CA ALA A 202 -24.45 -5.20 9.96
C ALA A 202 -25.59 -4.19 9.76
N LYS A 203 -26.62 -4.23 10.62
CA LYS A 203 -27.84 -3.42 10.44
C LYS A 203 -27.86 -2.07 11.17
N LYS A 204 -26.98 -1.86 12.14
CA LYS A 204 -26.99 -0.65 12.97
C LYS A 204 -25.59 -0.09 13.14
N ALA A 205 -25.50 1.23 13.07
CA ALA A 205 -24.29 1.98 13.41
C ALA A 205 -23.92 1.80 14.91
N PRO A 206 -22.64 1.99 15.27
CA PRO A 206 -21.53 2.34 14.38
C PRO A 206 -21.01 1.15 13.58
N PHE A 207 -20.57 1.42 12.34
CA PHE A 207 -19.93 0.45 11.46
C PHE A 207 -18.42 0.40 11.68
N TYR A 208 -17.88 -0.80 11.56
CA TYR A 208 -16.48 -1.18 11.74
C TYR A 208 -15.84 -1.68 10.45
N GLY A 209 -16.64 -1.96 9.43
CA GLY A 209 -16.26 -2.28 8.06
C GLY A 209 -15.19 -1.31 7.58
N ASN A 210 -14.09 -1.88 7.07
CA ASN A 210 -12.84 -1.16 6.90
C ASN A 210 -12.63 -0.77 5.42
N THR A 211 -11.93 0.34 5.17
CA THR A 211 -11.28 0.62 3.88
C THR A 211 -9.78 0.80 4.02
N ASP A 212 -9.15 -0.06 4.82
CA ASP A 212 -7.73 -0.32 4.66
C ASP A 212 -7.50 -0.77 3.21
N ASP A 213 -6.63 -0.04 2.51
CA ASP A 213 -6.45 -0.21 1.08
C ASP A 213 -5.89 -1.59 0.73
N GLN A 214 -5.15 -2.24 1.64
CA GLN A 214 -4.71 -3.63 1.49
C GLN A 214 -5.87 -4.62 1.57
N THR A 215 -6.75 -4.54 2.57
CA THR A 215 -7.91 -5.45 2.62
C THR A 215 -8.84 -5.28 1.44
N ALA A 216 -9.10 -4.03 1.02
CA ALA A 216 -9.90 -3.74 -0.17
C ALA A 216 -9.22 -4.26 -1.46
N LEU A 217 -7.90 -4.09 -1.59
CA LEU A 217 -7.13 -4.62 -2.72
C LEU A 217 -7.28 -6.14 -2.85
N ASN A 218 -7.21 -6.88 -1.75
CA ASN A 218 -7.36 -8.33 -1.76
C ASN A 218 -8.79 -8.75 -2.20
N ASP A 219 -9.83 -8.05 -1.75
CA ASP A 219 -11.21 -8.28 -2.21
C ASP A 219 -11.40 -7.94 -3.70
N VAL A 220 -10.72 -6.91 -4.21
CA VAL A 220 -10.74 -6.56 -5.64
C VAL A 220 -10.04 -7.64 -6.46
N ILE A 221 -8.89 -8.16 -6.03
CA ILE A 221 -8.21 -9.28 -6.69
C ILE A 221 -9.13 -10.51 -6.76
N LEU A 222 -9.78 -10.87 -5.66
CA LEU A 222 -10.81 -11.93 -5.65
C LEU A 222 -11.90 -11.64 -6.68
N SER A 223 -12.40 -10.41 -6.69
CA SER A 223 -13.52 -10.04 -7.55
C SER A 223 -13.18 -10.16 -9.03
N LEU A 224 -11.99 -9.70 -9.40
CA LEU A 224 -11.49 -9.75 -10.77
C LEU A 224 -11.16 -11.18 -11.20
N ALA A 225 -10.55 -11.98 -10.32
CA ALA A 225 -10.21 -13.37 -10.64
C ALA A 225 -11.44 -14.24 -10.84
N LEU A 226 -12.49 -14.01 -10.04
CA LEU A 226 -13.71 -14.83 -10.05
C LEU A 226 -14.82 -14.26 -10.94
N GLY A 227 -14.67 -13.03 -11.45
CA GLY A 227 -15.72 -12.34 -12.20
C GLY A 227 -16.96 -11.99 -11.37
N ASN A 228 -16.83 -11.95 -10.04
CA ASN A 228 -17.95 -11.64 -9.13
C ASN A 228 -17.48 -10.77 -7.95
N ARG A 229 -18.19 -9.67 -7.67
CA ARG A 229 -17.82 -8.74 -6.61
C ARG A 229 -17.86 -9.40 -5.23
N SER A 230 -16.76 -9.27 -4.48
CA SER A 230 -16.63 -9.68 -3.08
C SER A 230 -16.26 -8.50 -2.20
N PHE A 231 -16.81 -8.44 -0.99
CA PHE A 231 -16.49 -7.46 0.07
C PHE A 231 -16.25 -8.15 1.41
N LEU A 232 -16.02 -9.47 1.38
CA LEU A 232 -16.08 -10.30 2.58
C LEU A 232 -14.87 -10.03 3.49
N GLY A 233 -13.68 -9.83 2.92
CA GLY A 233 -12.46 -9.57 3.68
C GLY A 233 -12.40 -8.16 4.25
N SER A 234 -12.77 -7.16 3.46
CA SER A 234 -12.68 -5.73 3.82
C SER A 234 -13.85 -5.25 4.68
N LEU A 235 -15.06 -5.79 4.50
CA LEU A 235 -16.25 -5.36 5.24
C LEU A 235 -16.77 -6.43 6.19
N ALA A 236 -17.25 -7.57 5.68
CA ALA A 236 -17.97 -8.56 6.50
C ALA A 236 -17.12 -9.04 7.69
N ARG A 237 -15.84 -9.32 7.46
CA ARG A 237 -14.90 -9.73 8.53
C ARG A 237 -14.74 -8.69 9.64
N PHE A 238 -14.77 -7.40 9.31
CA PHE A 238 -14.63 -6.33 10.29
C PHE A 238 -15.94 -6.00 11.00
N GLU A 239 -17.08 -6.32 10.39
CA GLU A 239 -18.39 -6.23 11.01
C GLU A 239 -18.73 -7.40 11.92
N ALA A 240 -18.04 -8.53 11.76
CA ALA A 240 -18.11 -9.66 12.68
C ALA A 240 -17.45 -9.33 14.03
N SER A 241 -17.64 -10.22 15.01
CA SER A 241 -17.05 -10.07 16.34
C SER A 241 -15.54 -9.91 16.25
N ASN A 242 -15.03 -8.86 16.87
CA ASN A 242 -13.61 -8.57 16.97
C ASN A 242 -13.30 -7.79 18.24
N ARG A 243 -12.02 -7.51 18.49
CA ARG A 243 -11.56 -6.77 19.68
C ARG A 243 -12.29 -5.43 19.89
N TYR A 244 -12.73 -4.80 18.80
CA TYR A 244 -13.34 -3.47 18.81
C TYR A 244 -14.87 -3.50 18.69
N LYS A 245 -15.43 -4.61 18.19
CA LYS A 245 -16.87 -4.90 18.13
C LYS A 245 -17.13 -6.28 18.72
N PRO A 246 -17.12 -6.45 20.06
CA PRO A 246 -17.24 -7.78 20.67
C PRO A 246 -18.64 -8.39 20.51
N SER A 247 -19.67 -7.57 20.26
CA SER A 247 -21.07 -7.97 20.17
C SER A 247 -21.53 -8.49 18.80
N GLY A 248 -20.65 -8.54 17.79
CA GLY A 248 -20.97 -9.12 16.49
C GLY A 248 -21.05 -10.65 16.53
N PRO A 249 -21.52 -11.31 15.46
CA PRO A 249 -21.42 -12.77 15.33
C PRO A 249 -19.96 -13.18 15.17
N GLU A 250 -19.55 -14.33 15.69
CA GLU A 250 -18.18 -14.82 15.52
C GLU A 250 -17.86 -15.05 14.04
N TRP A 251 -16.75 -14.49 13.54
CA TRP A 251 -16.38 -14.59 12.12
C TRP A 251 -16.36 -16.04 11.62
N HIS A 252 -15.89 -17.00 12.41
CA HIS A 252 -15.82 -18.40 11.97
C HIS A 252 -17.16 -19.13 11.99
N ALA A 253 -18.21 -18.53 12.55
CA ALA A 253 -19.53 -19.13 12.71
C ALA A 253 -20.54 -18.66 11.65
N ILE A 254 -20.17 -17.73 10.77
CA ILE A 254 -21.07 -17.16 9.75
C ILE A 254 -20.72 -17.62 8.33
N GLU A 255 -21.73 -17.63 7.45
CA GLU A 255 -21.60 -18.13 6.07
C GLU A 255 -20.63 -17.29 5.23
N GLU A 256 -20.61 -15.97 5.44
CA GLU A 256 -19.68 -15.05 4.79
C GLU A 256 -18.21 -15.46 4.93
N SER A 257 -17.85 -16.11 6.04
CA SER A 257 -16.50 -16.60 6.30
C SER A 257 -16.16 -17.85 5.51
N ARG A 258 -17.10 -18.80 5.40
CA ARG A 258 -16.95 -19.97 4.53
C ARG A 258 -16.81 -19.55 3.08
N LEU A 259 -17.69 -18.66 2.61
CA LEU A 259 -17.64 -18.10 1.25
C LEU A 259 -16.32 -17.39 0.97
N HIS A 260 -15.82 -16.59 1.92
CA HIS A 260 -14.54 -15.91 1.76
C HIS A 260 -13.36 -16.90 1.64
N ILE A 261 -13.34 -17.96 2.46
CA ILE A 261 -12.31 -19.01 2.37
C ILE A 261 -12.40 -19.75 1.03
N GLU A 262 -13.60 -20.06 0.56
CA GLU A 262 -13.82 -20.69 -0.73
C GLU A 262 -13.33 -19.81 -1.88
N GLN A 263 -13.69 -18.52 -1.88
CA GLN A 263 -13.23 -17.55 -2.86
C GLN A 263 -11.70 -17.43 -2.87
N ILE A 264 -11.05 -17.42 -1.70
CA ILE A 264 -9.59 -17.42 -1.61
C ILE A 264 -9.00 -18.67 -2.26
N ARG A 265 -9.49 -19.86 -1.90
CA ARG A 265 -8.99 -21.14 -2.45
C ARG A 265 -9.20 -21.22 -3.95
N LYS A 266 -10.38 -20.82 -4.43
CA LYS A 266 -10.70 -20.79 -5.86
C LYS A 266 -9.76 -19.85 -6.61
N THR A 267 -9.56 -18.63 -6.11
CA THR A 267 -8.60 -17.68 -6.69
C THR A 267 -7.18 -18.23 -6.69
N GLN A 268 -6.72 -18.85 -5.60
CA GLN A 268 -5.39 -19.49 -5.54
C GLN A 268 -5.24 -20.62 -6.55
N SER A 269 -6.30 -21.39 -6.81
CA SER A 269 -6.29 -22.46 -7.82
C SER A 269 -6.15 -21.95 -9.25
N LEU A 270 -6.46 -20.68 -9.50
CA LEU A 270 -6.31 -20.03 -10.81
C LEU A 270 -4.88 -19.50 -11.06
N PHE A 271 -3.99 -19.60 -10.07
CA PHE A 271 -2.64 -19.02 -10.17
C PHE A 271 -1.82 -19.75 -11.24
N LYS A 272 -1.30 -18.98 -12.19
CA LYS A 272 -0.34 -19.45 -13.18
C LYS A 272 1.06 -19.01 -12.78
N MET A 273 2.02 -19.93 -12.80
CA MET A 273 3.40 -19.63 -12.48
C MET A 273 4.14 -19.10 -13.71
N SER A 274 4.86 -18.00 -13.53
CA SER A 274 5.74 -17.39 -14.53
C SER A 274 7.12 -17.13 -13.93
N SER A 275 8.07 -16.66 -14.74
CA SER A 275 9.43 -16.34 -14.29
C SER A 275 9.91 -15.01 -14.82
N VAL A 276 10.69 -14.28 -14.02
CA VAL A 276 11.32 -13.01 -14.40
C VAL A 276 12.81 -13.06 -14.08
N VAL A 277 13.63 -12.39 -14.90
CA VAL A 277 15.06 -12.20 -14.63
C VAL A 277 15.22 -10.83 -13.98
N LEU A 278 15.94 -10.77 -12.86
CA LEU A 278 16.22 -9.53 -12.15
C LEU A 278 17.58 -8.99 -12.58
N PRO A 279 17.70 -7.73 -13.04
CA PRO A 279 18.97 -7.19 -13.55
C PRO A 279 20.13 -7.26 -12.56
N TRP A 280 19.86 -7.18 -11.26
CA TRP A 280 20.85 -7.21 -10.18
C TRP A 280 21.13 -8.62 -9.62
N VAL A 281 20.42 -9.63 -10.13
CA VAL A 281 20.71 -11.05 -9.88
C VAL A 281 20.74 -11.77 -11.23
N PRO A 282 21.70 -11.40 -12.11
CA PRO A 282 21.76 -11.97 -13.44
C PRO A 282 21.92 -13.48 -13.36
N ASN A 283 21.39 -14.19 -14.36
CA ASN A 283 21.42 -15.65 -14.49
C ASN A 283 20.48 -16.42 -13.54
N THR A 284 19.67 -15.74 -12.73
CA THR A 284 18.64 -16.40 -11.91
C THR A 284 17.23 -15.99 -12.36
N ARG A 285 16.41 -17.00 -12.68
CA ARG A 285 14.98 -16.82 -12.93
C ARG A 285 14.21 -16.90 -11.63
N HIS A 286 13.45 -15.87 -11.31
CA HIS A 286 12.62 -15.80 -10.11
C HIS A 286 11.17 -16.08 -10.47
N LYS A 287 10.59 -17.09 -9.80
CA LYS A 287 9.19 -17.48 -10.02
C LYS A 287 8.24 -16.47 -9.38
N TYR A 288 7.15 -16.18 -10.07
CA TYR A 288 6.07 -15.31 -9.59
C TYR A 288 4.72 -15.87 -10.04
N SER A 289 3.65 -15.50 -9.34
CA SER A 289 2.30 -15.98 -9.63
C SER A 289 1.53 -14.94 -10.42
N CYS A 290 0.73 -15.37 -11.38
CA CYS A 290 -0.20 -14.54 -12.15
C CYS A 290 -1.62 -14.97 -11.84
N VAL A 291 -2.45 -14.03 -11.41
CA VAL A 291 -3.89 -14.23 -11.22
C VAL A 291 -4.59 -13.71 -12.48
N PRO A 292 -5.26 -14.55 -13.28
CA PRO A 292 -5.97 -14.09 -14.46
C PRO A 292 -7.10 -13.14 -14.05
N VAL A 293 -7.39 -12.14 -14.88
CA VAL A 293 -8.60 -11.32 -14.74
C VAL A 293 -9.69 -11.93 -15.61
N ALA A 294 -10.86 -12.21 -15.01
CA ALA A 294 -11.97 -12.84 -15.70
C ALA A 294 -12.44 -11.98 -16.88
N GLY A 295 -12.58 -12.60 -18.05
CA GLY A 295 -13.04 -11.93 -19.27
C GLY A 295 -11.97 -11.13 -20.01
N THR A 296 -10.68 -11.23 -19.64
CA THR A 296 -9.59 -10.53 -20.34
C THR A 296 -8.39 -11.46 -20.58
N SER A 297 -7.45 -11.03 -21.42
CA SER A 297 -6.14 -11.71 -21.59
C SER A 297 -5.08 -11.25 -20.57
N ASP A 298 -5.43 -10.30 -19.71
CA ASP A 298 -4.52 -9.67 -18.76
C ASP A 298 -4.53 -10.40 -17.39
N SER A 299 -3.62 -10.00 -16.50
CA SER A 299 -3.47 -10.62 -15.18
C SER A 299 -2.93 -9.65 -14.15
N VAL A 300 -3.09 -10.02 -12.88
CA VAL A 300 -2.41 -9.40 -11.74
C VAL A 300 -1.25 -10.30 -11.35
N ALA A 301 -0.01 -9.80 -11.46
CA ALA A 301 1.16 -10.52 -10.98
C ALA A 301 1.41 -10.27 -9.50
N ILE A 302 1.73 -11.35 -8.77
CA ILE A 302 2.25 -11.33 -7.42
C ILE A 302 3.77 -11.51 -7.53
N ALA A 303 4.51 -10.42 -7.31
CA ALA A 303 5.95 -10.32 -7.52
C ALA A 303 6.75 -11.34 -6.69
N PRO A 304 7.92 -11.79 -7.19
CA PRO A 304 8.80 -12.60 -6.38
C PRO A 304 9.34 -11.77 -5.19
N PRO A 305 9.63 -12.39 -4.03
CA PRO A 305 10.19 -11.70 -2.86
C PRO A 305 11.51 -10.97 -3.12
N MET A 306 12.24 -11.36 -4.16
CA MET A 306 13.49 -10.70 -4.57
C MET A 306 13.27 -9.40 -5.35
N LEU A 307 12.09 -9.21 -5.96
CA LEU A 307 11.70 -7.94 -6.55
C LEU A 307 11.10 -7.04 -5.46
N PHE A 308 10.06 -7.53 -4.78
CA PHE A 308 9.38 -6.86 -3.67
C PHE A 308 9.37 -7.73 -2.41
N GLY A 309 10.16 -7.34 -1.42
CA GLY A 309 10.32 -8.08 -0.16
C GLY A 309 9.69 -7.38 1.05
N HIS A 310 9.56 -8.11 2.14
CA HIS A 310 9.27 -7.55 3.47
C HIS A 310 10.55 -7.54 4.30
N LEU A 311 10.52 -6.81 5.42
CA LEU A 311 11.58 -6.92 6.42
C LEU A 311 11.71 -8.32 7.04
N PRO A 312 12.94 -8.70 7.48
CA PRO A 312 14.19 -7.96 7.35
C PRO A 312 14.66 -7.85 5.89
N VAL A 313 15.27 -6.71 5.51
CA VAL A 313 15.78 -6.51 4.14
C VAL A 313 16.79 -7.62 3.82
N LYS A 314 16.50 -8.43 2.80
CA LYS A 314 17.44 -9.45 2.33
C LYS A 314 18.42 -8.82 1.33
N PRO A 315 19.69 -9.26 1.30
CA PRO A 315 20.62 -8.89 0.25
C PRO A 315 19.98 -9.12 -1.12
N LYS A 316 20.23 -8.22 -2.07
CA LYS A 316 19.72 -8.33 -3.45
C LYS A 316 18.20 -8.20 -3.60
N THR A 317 17.45 -7.79 -2.58
CA THR A 317 16.01 -7.47 -2.74
C THR A 317 15.85 -6.12 -3.43
N GLY A 318 15.09 -6.01 -4.51
CA GLY A 318 14.85 -4.74 -5.22
C GLY A 318 14.33 -3.62 -4.32
N ILE A 319 13.13 -3.83 -3.78
CA ILE A 319 12.47 -2.95 -2.83
C ILE A 319 11.96 -3.76 -1.65
N ALA A 320 12.12 -3.26 -0.42
CA ALA A 320 11.59 -3.91 0.78
C ALA A 320 10.66 -2.98 1.58
N HIS A 321 9.43 -3.41 1.81
CA HIS A 321 8.47 -2.67 2.67
C HIS A 321 8.73 -2.96 4.15
N LEU A 322 8.69 -1.91 4.99
CA LEU A 322 8.91 -2.00 6.44
C LEU A 322 7.70 -2.50 7.25
N ALA A 323 6.72 -3.17 6.62
CA ALA A 323 5.48 -3.65 7.26
C ALA A 323 5.72 -4.54 8.50
N GLY A 324 6.78 -5.36 8.49
CA GLY A 324 7.13 -6.26 9.59
C GLY A 324 7.65 -5.57 10.86
N VAL A 325 7.88 -4.25 10.83
CA VAL A 325 8.38 -3.48 11.97
C VAL A 325 7.36 -2.40 12.33
N SER A 326 6.67 -2.60 13.46
CA SER A 326 5.64 -1.67 13.92
C SER A 326 6.23 -0.45 14.62
N GLY A 327 5.77 0.74 14.24
CA GLY A 327 6.13 2.00 14.87
C GLY A 327 7.39 2.65 14.29
N PHE A 328 7.40 3.98 14.31
CA PHE A 328 8.48 4.79 13.72
C PHE A 328 9.86 4.47 14.31
N SER A 329 9.99 4.43 15.65
CA SER A 329 11.28 4.19 16.30
C SER A 329 11.92 2.86 15.90
N ALA A 330 11.11 1.81 15.77
CA ALA A 330 11.60 0.50 15.37
C ALA A 330 12.01 0.48 13.89
N LYS A 331 11.25 1.15 13.01
CA LYS A 331 11.60 1.32 11.58
C LYS A 331 12.92 2.07 11.44
N THR A 332 13.06 3.21 12.13
CA THR A 332 14.28 4.01 12.16
C THR A 332 15.48 3.23 12.71
N ALA A 333 15.30 2.46 13.78
CA ALA A 333 16.36 1.60 14.32
C ALA A 333 16.80 0.53 13.31
N HIS A 334 15.86 -0.07 12.57
CA HIS A 334 16.21 -1.00 11.49
C HIS A 334 16.98 -0.30 10.37
N LEU A 335 16.48 0.84 9.88
CA LEU A 335 17.14 1.62 8.84
C LEU A 335 18.56 2.05 9.24
N LYS A 336 18.75 2.51 10.49
CA LYS A 336 20.09 2.83 11.02
C LYS A 336 21.02 1.63 11.01
N ARG A 337 20.56 0.45 11.42
CA ARG A 337 21.37 -0.79 11.41
C ARG A 337 21.86 -1.18 10.03
N ILE A 338 21.05 -0.97 8.99
CA ILE A 338 21.43 -1.26 7.60
C ILE A 338 22.07 -0.07 6.87
N GLY A 339 22.33 1.03 7.59
CA GLY A 339 22.89 2.27 7.02
C GLY A 339 21.91 3.09 6.17
N ALA A 340 20.66 2.65 6.01
CA ALA A 340 19.63 3.27 5.17
C ALA A 340 18.84 4.40 5.86
N TRP A 341 19.34 4.94 6.97
CA TRP A 341 18.73 6.09 7.65
C TRP A 341 19.58 7.35 7.49
N ASN A 342 19.09 8.28 6.69
CA ASN A 342 19.50 9.68 6.70
C ASN A 342 18.34 10.54 6.18
N PRO A 343 17.64 11.27 7.06
CA PRO A 343 16.52 12.11 6.68
C PRO A 343 16.95 13.44 6.01
N ASP A 344 18.23 13.62 5.66
CA ASP A 344 18.69 14.68 4.78
C ASP A 344 18.59 14.28 3.31
N ILE A 345 17.78 15.02 2.55
CA ILE A 345 17.57 14.79 1.11
C ILE A 345 18.83 15.05 0.29
N ASN A 346 19.76 15.87 0.78
CA ASN A 346 20.94 16.32 0.02
C ASN A 346 22.12 15.36 0.08
N GLY A 347 22.05 14.30 0.89
CA GLY A 347 23.09 13.28 0.96
C GLY A 347 23.04 12.26 -0.20
N THR A 348 24.13 11.52 -0.37
CA THR A 348 24.19 10.36 -1.29
C THR A 348 23.90 9.07 -0.53
N TRP A 349 22.97 8.26 -1.04
CA TRP A 349 22.74 6.89 -0.57
C TRP A 349 23.38 5.91 -1.55
N THR A 350 24.24 5.04 -1.05
CA THR A 350 24.73 3.89 -1.81
C THR A 350 24.15 2.64 -1.18
N PRO A 351 23.35 1.83 -1.91
CA PRO A 351 22.88 0.55 -1.42
C PRO A 351 24.04 -0.31 -0.91
N PRO A 352 23.89 -1.05 0.19
CA PRO A 352 24.93 -1.97 0.64
C PRO A 352 25.21 -2.99 -0.48
N THR A 353 26.44 -3.04 -1.00
CA THR A 353 26.85 -3.89 -2.12
C THR A 353 26.94 -5.38 -1.77
N GLY A 354 26.45 -5.79 -0.61
CA GLY A 354 26.34 -7.19 -0.23
C GLY A 354 27.63 -7.81 0.27
N GLU A 355 28.39 -7.11 1.10
CA GLU A 355 29.41 -7.70 1.99
C GLU A 355 29.54 -6.80 3.23
N ARG A 356 28.60 -6.94 4.18
CA ARG A 356 28.91 -6.60 5.57
C ARG A 356 28.67 -7.84 6.41
N GLN A 357 29.73 -8.18 7.13
CA GLN A 357 29.88 -9.31 8.04
C GLN A 357 28.61 -9.47 8.88
N ALA A 358 28.24 -10.74 9.12
CA ALA A 358 27.30 -11.09 10.16
C ALA A 358 27.58 -10.23 11.39
N ALA A 359 26.56 -9.52 11.88
CA ALA A 359 26.65 -8.84 13.15
C ALA A 359 27.22 -9.82 14.19
N PRO A 360 28.08 -9.37 15.13
CA PRO A 360 28.55 -10.24 16.18
C PRO A 360 27.34 -10.90 16.83
N GLN A 361 27.32 -12.24 16.80
CA GLN A 361 26.35 -13.06 17.51
C GLN A 361 26.62 -12.91 19.01
N ASN A 362 26.27 -11.76 19.59
CA ASN A 362 26.30 -11.54 21.02
C ASN A 362 25.16 -10.59 21.39
N ALA A 363 23.98 -11.18 21.61
CA ALA A 363 23.06 -10.80 22.67
C ALA A 363 21.95 -11.86 22.80
N GLU A 364 22.10 -12.68 23.83
CA GLU A 364 21.06 -13.32 24.63
C GLU A 364 20.21 -14.45 24.01
N LYS A 365 20.72 -15.67 24.23
CA LYS A 365 19.89 -16.77 24.72
C LYS A 365 19.14 -16.34 25.99
N HIS A 366 17.94 -15.77 25.84
CA HIS A 366 16.90 -15.95 26.83
C HIS A 366 15.88 -16.95 26.29
N SER A 367 16.04 -18.19 26.75
CA SER A 367 15.04 -19.24 26.72
C SER A 367 13.83 -18.82 27.56
N GLY A 368 13.00 -17.93 27.00
CA GLY A 368 11.66 -17.68 27.50
C GLY A 368 10.79 -18.91 27.23
N LYS A 369 10.77 -19.86 28.16
CA LYS A 369 9.68 -20.83 28.29
C LYS A 369 8.37 -20.06 28.18
N ARG A 370 7.57 -20.37 27.15
CA ARG A 370 6.16 -19.96 27.10
C ARG A 370 5.50 -20.33 28.43
N PRO A 371 4.96 -19.39 29.22
CA PRO A 371 4.12 -19.79 30.32
C PRO A 371 2.84 -20.36 29.73
N ALA A 372 2.56 -21.61 30.10
CA ALA A 372 1.28 -22.24 29.87
C ALA A 372 0.16 -21.32 30.37
N ARG A 373 -0.85 -21.08 29.53
CA ARG A 373 -2.11 -20.45 29.93
C ARG A 373 -2.74 -21.30 31.03
N LYS A 374 -2.52 -20.95 32.30
CA LYS A 374 -3.35 -21.42 33.40
C LYS A 374 -4.73 -20.80 33.24
N ARG A 375 -5.74 -21.66 33.05
CA ARG A 375 -7.15 -21.35 33.30
C ARG A 375 -7.28 -20.91 34.76
N GLY A 376 -7.52 -19.64 34.99
CA GLY A 376 -7.93 -19.10 36.29
C GLY A 376 -9.44 -18.94 36.31
N LYS A 377 -10.11 -19.74 37.16
CA LYS A 377 -11.50 -19.55 37.59
C LYS A 377 -11.63 -18.22 38.35
N GLY A 378 -12.77 -17.56 38.16
CA GLY A 378 -13.52 -16.70 39.10
C GLY A 378 -12.78 -15.65 39.93
N ASN A 379 -13.21 -14.38 39.82
CA ASN A 379 -13.96 -13.76 40.93
C ASN A 379 -14.63 -12.44 40.52
N ASN A 380 -15.84 -12.29 41.06
CA ASN A 380 -16.67 -11.09 41.10
C ASN A 380 -15.90 -9.86 41.58
N HIS A 381 -16.20 -8.68 41.02
CA HIS A 381 -16.48 -7.51 41.84
C HIS A 381 -17.40 -6.51 41.13
N GLN A 382 -18.32 -5.99 41.94
CA GLN A 382 -19.40 -5.06 41.66
C GLN A 382 -18.90 -3.68 41.21
N LEU A 383 -19.72 -3.01 40.41
CA LEU A 383 -19.67 -1.56 40.17
C LEU A 383 -20.49 -0.85 41.26
N PRO A 384 -20.08 0.33 41.75
CA PRO A 384 -20.99 1.24 42.41
C PRO A 384 -21.71 2.13 41.39
N SER A 385 -22.92 2.51 41.81
CA SER A 385 -23.99 3.31 41.20
C SER A 385 -23.60 4.57 40.46
#